data_AF-K1RVS4-F1
#
_entry.id   AF-K1RVS4-F1
#
_cell.length_a   1.000
_cell.length_b   1.000
_cell.length_c   1.000
_cell.angle_alpha   90.00
_cell.angle_beta   90.00
_cell.angle_gamma   90.00
#
_symmetry.space_group_name_H-M   'P 1'
#
loop_
_entity.id
_entity.type
_entity.pdbx_description
1 polymer ?
#
loop_
_entity_poly.entity_id
_entity_poly.type
_entity_poly.pdbx_seq_one_letter_code
_entity_poly.pdbx_strand_id
1 'polypeptide(L)'
;MKRTTIISFLALPLLCTSCLFDEEDLFDKSASERIEAAKVEAKAALESAPNGWHVRYFPSATQEFGGYNVFFKFADGQVTIASETETDPSTAVTSLYSLGEDLGVTLNFDTKNSVINYFVHPRNPDGLGSTYKGMEGDYKFMVMETSPERIRLRGIISGNSYILTP
;
A
#
# COMPACT_ATOMS: atom_id res chain seq x y z
N MET A 1 -78.57 -15.89 -22.50
CA MET A 1 -77.48 -16.88 -22.33
C MET A 1 -76.31 -16.37 -23.16
N LYS A 2 -75.12 -16.02 -22.68
CA LYS A 2 -74.33 -16.53 -21.55
C LYS A 2 -73.67 -15.33 -20.83
N ARG A 3 -73.68 -15.38 -19.50
CA ARG A 3 -72.92 -14.51 -18.62
C ARG A 3 -71.50 -15.08 -18.55
N THR A 4 -70.48 -14.29 -18.83
CA THR A 4 -69.09 -14.68 -18.56
C THR A 4 -68.44 -13.58 -17.73
N THR A 5 -68.19 -13.97 -16.49
CA THR A 5 -67.74 -13.21 -15.33
C THR A 5 -66.39 -12.53 -15.57
N ILE A 6 -66.35 -11.20 -15.45
CA ILE A 6 -65.12 -10.39 -15.36
C ILE A 6 -64.61 -10.49 -13.91
N ILE A 7 -63.80 -11.50 -13.59
CA ILE A 7 -63.05 -11.56 -12.33
C ILE A 7 -61.74 -12.30 -12.61
N SER A 8 -60.63 -11.57 -12.77
CA SER A 8 -59.29 -11.91 -12.25
C SER A 8 -58.25 -10.95 -12.85
N PHE A 9 -58.17 -9.73 -12.30
CA PHE A 9 -57.06 -8.80 -12.59
C PHE A 9 -56.80 -7.90 -11.38
N LEU A 10 -56.64 -8.49 -10.18
CA LEU A 10 -56.44 -7.71 -8.95
C LEU A 10 -55.52 -8.38 -7.90
N ALA A 11 -54.47 -9.07 -8.32
CA ALA A 11 -53.54 -9.67 -7.36
C ALA A 11 -52.07 -9.62 -7.79
N LEU A 12 -51.60 -8.48 -8.33
CA LEU A 12 -50.17 -8.31 -8.64
C LEU A 12 -49.46 -7.03 -8.16
N PRO A 13 -50.07 -5.99 -7.53
CA PRO A 13 -49.24 -4.89 -7.02
C PRO A 13 -48.58 -5.16 -5.65
N LEU A 14 -48.79 -6.32 -5.01
CA LEU A 14 -48.30 -6.60 -3.64
C LEU A 14 -46.87 -7.12 -3.52
N LEU A 15 -46.10 -7.25 -4.63
CA LEU A 15 -44.70 -7.71 -4.58
C LEU A 15 -43.66 -6.58 -4.65
N CYS A 16 -44.11 -5.31 -4.71
CA CYS A 16 -43.21 -4.15 -4.78
C CYS A 16 -43.16 -3.35 -3.47
N THR A 17 -43.34 -3.99 -2.31
CA THR A 17 -42.76 -3.43 -1.08
C THR A 17 -41.27 -3.71 -1.11
N SER A 18 -40.53 -3.01 -1.98
CA SER A 18 -39.09 -2.86 -1.77
C SER A 18 -38.98 -2.31 -0.36
N CYS A 19 -38.41 -3.10 0.55
CA CYS A 19 -37.97 -2.58 1.82
C CYS A 19 -37.18 -1.33 1.49
N LEU A 20 -37.75 -0.17 1.83
CA LEU A 20 -37.03 1.07 1.89
C LEU A 20 -36.03 0.82 3.02
N PHE A 21 -34.90 0.22 2.69
CA PHE A 21 -33.76 0.16 3.58
C PHE A 21 -33.32 1.61 3.67
N ASP A 22 -33.78 2.27 4.73
CA ASP A 22 -33.11 3.43 5.28
C ASP A 22 -31.76 2.88 5.75
N GLU A 23 -30.80 2.77 4.83
CA GLU A 23 -29.43 2.45 5.18
C GLU A 23 -28.92 3.66 5.96
N GLU A 24 -28.96 3.56 7.29
CA GLU A 24 -28.21 4.45 8.15
C GLU A 24 -26.76 4.45 7.67
N ASP A 25 -26.24 5.62 7.31
CA ASP A 25 -24.86 5.74 6.91
C ASP A 25 -23.99 5.29 8.09
N LEU A 26 -23.34 4.13 7.95
CA LEU A 26 -22.51 3.53 9.00
C LEU A 26 -21.30 4.40 9.35
N PHE A 27 -21.01 5.42 8.53
CA PHE A 27 -19.87 6.31 8.71
C PHE A 27 -20.27 7.78 8.59
N ASP A 28 -19.81 8.60 9.52
CA ASP A 28 -20.04 10.05 9.50
C ASP A 28 -19.31 10.78 8.34
N LYS A 29 -18.39 10.10 7.66
CA LYS A 29 -17.55 10.65 6.58
C LYS A 29 -17.66 9.78 5.33
N SER A 30 -17.63 10.42 4.17
CA SER A 30 -17.52 9.73 2.89
C SER A 30 -16.23 8.91 2.78
N ALA A 31 -16.22 7.89 1.91
CA ALA A 31 -15.03 7.10 1.66
C ALA A 31 -13.81 7.94 1.23
N SER A 32 -14.04 8.95 0.37
CA SER A 32 -13.02 9.89 -0.10
C SER A 32 -12.43 10.75 1.03
N GLU A 33 -13.25 11.22 1.98
CA GLU A 33 -12.72 12.00 3.11
C GLU A 33 -11.90 11.14 4.07
N ARG A 34 -12.30 9.87 4.26
CA ARG A 34 -11.55 8.94 5.12
C ARG A 34 -10.19 8.60 4.53
N ILE A 35 -10.09 8.36 3.23
CA ILE A 35 -8.82 8.01 2.59
C ILE A 35 -7.86 9.20 2.52
N GLU A 36 -8.35 10.42 2.28
CA GLU A 36 -7.51 11.62 2.35
C GLU A 36 -6.98 11.87 3.76
N ALA A 37 -7.82 11.70 4.78
CA ALA A 37 -7.37 11.77 6.18
C ALA A 37 -6.29 10.72 6.49
N ALA A 38 -6.46 9.48 6.00
CA ALA A 38 -5.48 8.42 6.18
C ALA A 38 -4.17 8.70 5.44
N LYS A 39 -4.19 9.33 4.25
CA LYS A 39 -2.96 9.78 3.56
C LYS A 39 -2.22 10.84 4.38
N VAL A 40 -2.93 11.80 4.97
CA VAL A 40 -2.32 12.83 5.83
C VAL A 40 -1.68 12.21 7.07
N GLU A 41 -2.37 11.28 7.73
CA GLU A 41 -1.85 10.54 8.88
C GLU A 41 -0.61 9.72 8.52
N ALA A 42 -0.66 8.98 7.40
CA ALA A 42 0.47 8.18 6.93
C ALA A 42 1.69 9.05 6.59
N LYS A 43 1.49 10.22 5.97
CA LYS A 43 2.59 11.16 5.69
C LYS A 43 3.23 11.63 6.99
N ALA A 44 2.42 12.07 7.94
CA ALA A 44 2.90 12.55 9.23
C ALA A 44 3.66 11.46 9.99
N ALA A 45 3.17 10.22 9.98
CA ALA A 45 3.85 9.09 10.59
C ALA A 45 5.19 8.80 9.91
N LEU A 46 5.24 8.69 8.58
CA LEU A 46 6.48 8.44 7.82
C LEU A 46 7.56 9.50 8.11
N GLU A 47 7.17 10.77 8.23
CA GLU A 47 8.09 11.89 8.49
C GLU A 47 8.39 12.13 9.99
N SER A 48 7.78 11.36 10.89
CA SER A 48 7.91 11.58 12.35
C SER A 48 9.24 11.09 12.94
N ALA A 49 9.94 10.16 12.28
CA ALA A 49 11.20 9.60 12.78
C ALA A 49 12.41 10.47 12.38
N PRO A 50 13.05 11.20 13.31
CA PRO A 50 14.10 12.18 12.97
C PRO A 50 15.36 11.53 12.37
N ASN A 51 15.64 10.28 12.75
CA ASN A 51 16.76 9.47 12.27
C ASN A 51 16.37 8.52 11.13
N GLY A 52 15.12 8.58 10.67
CA GLY A 52 14.56 7.64 9.70
C GLY A 52 14.08 6.34 10.33
N TRP A 53 13.72 5.39 9.48
CA TRP A 53 13.15 4.10 9.82
C TRP A 53 14.07 2.99 9.36
N HIS A 54 14.40 2.06 10.24
CA HIS A 54 15.02 0.79 9.91
C HIS A 54 13.98 -0.24 9.47
N VAL A 55 14.32 -1.00 8.43
CA VAL A 55 13.54 -2.12 7.91
C VAL A 55 14.45 -3.30 7.65
N ARG A 56 14.00 -4.48 8.10
CA ARG A 56 14.48 -5.76 7.58
C ARG A 56 13.69 -6.08 6.32
N TYR A 57 14.32 -5.90 5.17
CA TYR A 57 13.70 -5.99 3.86
C TYR A 57 13.92 -7.37 3.25
N PHE A 58 12.84 -8.07 2.90
CA PHE A 58 12.87 -9.40 2.30
C PHE A 58 12.28 -9.36 0.89
N PRO A 59 13.10 -9.38 -0.17
CA PRO A 59 12.58 -9.47 -1.53
C PRO A 59 12.08 -10.90 -1.82
N SER A 60 11.22 -11.03 -2.84
CA SER A 60 10.50 -12.25 -3.22
C SER A 60 9.47 -12.74 -2.19
N ALA A 61 8.35 -13.26 -2.68
CA ALA A 61 7.29 -13.82 -1.85
C ALA A 61 7.75 -15.03 -1.02
N THR A 62 8.79 -15.75 -1.48
CA THR A 62 9.38 -16.88 -0.78
C THR A 62 10.52 -16.49 0.16
N GLN A 63 10.96 -15.21 0.12
CA GLN A 63 12.08 -14.68 0.89
C GLN A 63 13.41 -15.42 0.67
N GLU A 64 13.57 -16.04 -0.52
CA GLU A 64 14.71 -16.90 -0.85
C GLU A 64 16.07 -16.18 -0.83
N PHE A 65 16.07 -14.85 -0.93
CA PHE A 65 17.29 -14.03 -0.93
C PHE A 65 17.70 -13.53 0.47
N GLY A 66 17.00 -13.95 1.53
CA GLY A 66 17.25 -13.48 2.88
C GLY A 66 16.75 -12.05 3.14
N GLY A 67 17.15 -11.48 4.28
CA GLY A 67 16.75 -10.15 4.72
C GLY A 67 17.90 -9.16 4.68
N TYR A 68 17.61 -7.93 4.27
CA TYR A 68 18.55 -6.82 4.14
C TYR A 68 18.19 -5.68 5.09
N ASN A 69 19.19 -5.02 5.67
CA ASN A 69 19.01 -3.80 6.44
C ASN A 69 18.88 -2.61 5.50
N VAL A 70 17.68 -2.03 5.44
CA VAL A 70 17.37 -0.84 4.65
C VAL A 70 16.88 0.26 5.58
N PHE A 71 17.34 1.48 5.35
CA PHE A 71 16.99 2.66 6.13
C PHE A 71 16.26 3.66 5.24
N PHE A 72 15.11 4.16 5.69
CA PHE A 72 14.31 5.15 4.98
C PHE A 72 14.16 6.42 5.82
N LYS A 73 14.57 7.57 5.30
CA LYS A 73 14.31 8.87 5.92
C LYS A 73 13.41 9.70 5.03
N PHE A 74 12.18 9.95 5.49
CA PHE A 74 11.19 10.72 4.77
C PHE A 74 11.22 12.18 5.20
N ALA A 75 11.14 13.10 4.24
CA ALA A 75 10.97 14.53 4.47
C ALA A 75 10.44 15.20 3.20
N ASP A 76 9.35 15.96 3.32
CA ASP A 76 8.83 16.86 2.28
C ASP A 76 8.60 16.17 0.92
N GLY A 77 8.02 14.95 0.94
CA GLY A 77 7.79 14.17 -0.28
C GLY A 77 9.05 13.53 -0.89
N GLN A 78 10.18 13.61 -0.19
CA GLN A 78 11.42 12.91 -0.53
C GLN A 78 11.70 11.79 0.46
N VAL A 79 12.35 10.74 -0.03
CA VAL A 79 12.88 9.65 0.78
C VAL A 79 14.37 9.50 0.49
N THR A 80 15.17 9.54 1.55
CA THR A 80 16.59 9.18 1.51
C THR A 80 16.72 7.73 1.93
N ILE A 81 17.36 6.91 1.10
CA ILE A 81 17.48 5.46 1.30
C ILE A 81 18.96 5.08 1.44
N ALA A 82 19.28 4.29 2.44
CA ALA A 82 20.58 3.66 2.64
C ALA A 82 20.40 2.16 2.91
N SER A 83 21.41 1.35 2.61
CA SER A 83 21.34 -0.11 2.75
C SER A 83 22.72 -0.70 2.95
N GLU A 84 22.78 -1.85 3.62
CA GLU A 84 24.00 -2.67 3.72
C GLU A 84 24.47 -3.28 2.38
N THR A 85 23.67 -3.15 1.33
CA THR A 85 24.04 -3.57 -0.04
C THR A 85 25.04 -2.62 -0.70
N GLU A 86 25.23 -1.41 -0.18
CA GLU A 86 26.16 -0.44 -0.72
C GLU A 86 27.59 -0.70 -0.22
N THR A 87 28.58 -0.60 -1.12
CA THR A 87 29.99 -0.81 -0.76
C THR A 87 30.54 0.30 0.15
N ASP A 88 30.13 1.55 -0.11
CA ASP A 88 30.44 2.67 0.76
C ASP A 88 29.29 2.87 1.76
N PRO A 89 29.52 2.66 3.08
CA PRO A 89 28.48 2.77 4.10
C PRO A 89 27.92 4.18 4.28
N SER A 90 28.56 5.20 3.69
CA SER A 90 28.04 6.58 3.68
C SER A 90 27.07 6.86 2.52
N THR A 91 26.88 5.88 1.62
CA THR A 91 25.99 6.03 0.47
C THR A 91 24.55 6.12 0.92
N ALA A 92 23.92 7.26 0.62
CA ALA A 92 22.51 7.50 0.82
C ALA A 92 21.95 8.22 -0.41
N VAL A 93 20.86 7.70 -0.97
CA VAL A 93 20.29 8.19 -2.23
C VAL A 93 18.91 8.74 -1.98
N THR A 94 18.67 9.98 -2.43
CA THR A 94 17.39 10.65 -2.29
C THR A 94 16.55 10.50 -3.56
N SER A 95 15.26 10.24 -3.39
CA SER A 95 14.26 10.11 -4.45
C SER A 95 12.92 10.65 -3.98
N LEU A 96 11.97 10.81 -4.90
CA LEU A 96 10.60 11.19 -4.58
C LEU A 96 9.78 9.98 -4.09
N TYR A 97 8.86 10.24 -3.17
CA TYR A 97 7.80 9.31 -2.82
C TYR A 97 6.43 10.01 -2.87
N SER A 98 5.38 9.23 -3.07
CA SER A 98 4.00 9.70 -2.98
C SER A 98 3.14 8.75 -2.16
N LEU A 99 2.03 9.30 -1.66
CA LEU A 99 0.94 8.52 -1.08
C LEU A 99 -0.22 8.47 -2.07
N GLY A 100 -0.43 7.30 -2.65
CA GLY A 100 -1.54 7.01 -3.54
C GLY A 100 -2.72 6.41 -2.79
N GLU A 101 -3.77 6.14 -3.54
CA GLU A 101 -4.94 5.40 -3.11
C GLU A 101 -5.19 4.25 -4.08
N ASP A 102 -5.35 3.08 -3.51
CA ASP A 102 -5.79 1.87 -4.18
C ASP A 102 -6.74 1.13 -3.21
N LEU A 103 -6.62 -0.18 -3.02
CA LEU A 103 -7.23 -0.96 -1.92
C LEU A 103 -6.78 -0.52 -0.50
N GLY A 104 -6.54 0.78 -0.27
CA GLY A 104 -5.96 1.41 0.91
C GLY A 104 -4.98 2.53 0.53
N VAL A 105 -4.35 3.14 1.54
CA VAL A 105 -3.24 4.08 1.32
C VAL A 105 -2.03 3.30 0.80
N THR A 106 -1.40 3.80 -0.26
CA THR A 106 -0.20 3.18 -0.84
C THR A 106 0.99 4.13 -0.79
N LEU A 107 2.13 3.65 -0.31
CA LEU A 107 3.43 4.32 -0.41
C LEU A 107 4.11 3.90 -1.71
N ASN A 108 4.45 4.87 -2.57
CA ASN A 108 5.12 4.65 -3.85
C ASN A 108 6.48 5.36 -3.86
N PHE A 109 7.52 4.69 -4.39
CA PHE A 109 8.77 5.36 -4.75
C PHE A 109 8.75 5.71 -6.25
N ASP A 110 8.60 6.99 -6.55
CA ASP A 110 8.19 7.46 -7.89
C ASP A 110 9.35 7.69 -8.85
N THR A 111 10.56 7.89 -8.32
CA THR A 111 11.76 8.16 -9.11
C THR A 111 12.85 7.15 -8.84
N LYS A 112 13.75 6.97 -9.82
CA LYS A 112 14.88 6.05 -9.72
C LYS A 112 15.71 6.31 -8.45
N ASN A 113 15.90 5.27 -7.65
CA ASN A 113 16.79 5.26 -6.49
C ASN A 113 17.62 3.97 -6.54
N SER A 114 18.94 4.07 -6.67
CA SER A 114 19.80 2.88 -6.89
C SER A 114 19.71 1.86 -5.74
N VAL A 115 19.50 2.32 -4.51
CA VAL A 115 19.48 1.48 -3.31
C VAL A 115 18.26 0.56 -3.31
N ILE A 116 17.05 1.12 -3.39
CA ILE A 116 15.84 0.27 -3.45
C ILE A 116 15.72 -0.46 -4.79
N ASN A 117 16.24 0.13 -5.87
CA ASN A 117 16.22 -0.50 -7.18
C ASN A 117 17.08 -1.77 -7.22
N TYR A 118 18.10 -1.90 -6.36
CA TYR A 118 18.88 -3.14 -6.23
C TYR A 118 17.96 -4.38 -6.15
N PHE A 119 16.88 -4.31 -5.37
CA PHE A 119 15.99 -5.44 -5.15
C PHE A 119 15.03 -5.74 -6.30
N VAL A 120 14.87 -4.83 -7.26
CA VAL A 120 13.86 -4.95 -8.33
C VAL A 120 14.45 -4.87 -9.73
N HIS A 121 15.70 -4.41 -9.87
CA HIS A 121 16.32 -4.19 -11.15
C HIS A 121 16.61 -5.52 -11.87
N PRO A 122 16.16 -5.69 -13.13
CA PRO A 122 16.55 -6.84 -13.93
C PRO A 122 18.05 -6.80 -14.19
N ARG A 123 18.78 -7.90 -13.96
CA ARG A 123 20.26 -7.89 -13.92
C ARG A 123 20.78 -6.97 -12.82
N ASN A 124 20.40 -7.30 -11.58
CA ASN A 124 21.02 -6.75 -10.38
C ASN A 124 22.57 -6.81 -10.50
N PRO A 125 23.32 -5.82 -9.98
CA PRO A 125 24.78 -5.77 -10.09
C PRO A 125 25.52 -7.02 -9.60
N ASP A 126 24.96 -7.71 -8.59
CA ASP A 126 25.54 -8.92 -8.00
C ASP A 126 24.99 -10.22 -8.63
N GLY A 127 24.20 -10.09 -9.70
CA GLY A 127 23.61 -11.23 -10.39
C GLY A 127 22.52 -11.95 -9.60
N LEU A 128 21.96 -11.33 -8.57
CA LEU A 128 20.87 -11.89 -7.77
C LEU A 128 19.51 -11.75 -8.48
N GLY A 129 18.72 -12.82 -8.41
CA GLY A 129 17.40 -12.89 -9.02
C GLY A 129 17.43 -13.07 -10.55
N SER A 130 16.26 -12.96 -11.17
CA SER A 130 16.10 -13.21 -12.61
C SER A 130 16.50 -12.00 -13.46
N THR A 131 16.89 -12.26 -14.71
CA THR A 131 17.20 -11.21 -15.70
C THR A 131 15.97 -10.42 -16.18
N TYR A 132 14.77 -10.79 -15.72
CA TYR A 132 13.49 -10.15 -16.07
C TYR A 132 12.85 -9.42 -14.88
N LYS A 133 12.84 -10.02 -13.69
CA LYS A 133 12.16 -9.47 -12.49
C LYS A 133 13.10 -9.04 -11.36
N GLY A 134 14.41 -9.19 -11.54
CA GLY A 134 15.37 -9.03 -10.44
C GLY A 134 15.05 -10.00 -9.31
N MET A 135 15.15 -9.53 -8.07
CA MET A 135 14.86 -10.31 -6.85
C MET A 135 13.38 -10.29 -6.46
N GLU A 136 12.49 -9.71 -7.29
CA GLU A 136 11.07 -9.53 -6.97
C GLU A 136 10.83 -8.74 -5.65
N GLY A 137 11.68 -7.73 -5.41
CA GLY A 137 11.45 -6.76 -4.33
C GLY A 137 10.26 -5.84 -4.57
N ASP A 138 9.86 -5.13 -3.52
CA ASP A 138 8.85 -4.09 -3.53
C ASP A 138 9.46 -2.68 -3.59
N TYR A 139 8.89 -1.83 -4.43
CA TYR A 139 9.07 -0.37 -4.44
C TYR A 139 7.74 0.38 -4.23
N LYS A 140 6.66 -0.39 -4.04
CA LYS A 140 5.30 0.07 -3.75
C LYS A 140 4.73 -0.79 -2.62
N PHE A 141 4.11 -0.14 -1.65
CA PHE A 141 3.63 -0.77 -0.44
C PHE A 141 2.24 -0.29 -0.07
N MET A 142 1.42 -1.17 0.50
CA MET A 142 0.21 -0.78 1.21
C MET A 142 0.56 -0.40 2.64
N VAL A 143 0.06 0.74 3.11
CA VAL A 143 0.20 1.17 4.50
C VAL A 143 -0.86 0.46 5.32
N MET A 144 -0.45 -0.41 6.23
CA MET A 144 -1.36 -1.26 7.02
C MET A 144 -1.65 -0.66 8.40
N GLU A 145 -0.64 -0.02 9.01
CA GLU A 145 -0.70 0.53 10.36
C GLU A 145 0.36 1.63 10.50
N THR A 146 0.00 2.72 11.17
CA THR A 146 0.89 3.85 11.44
C THR A 146 0.85 4.22 12.92
N SER A 147 2.00 4.20 13.58
CA SER A 147 2.19 4.74 14.92
C SER A 147 3.57 5.41 15.02
N PRO A 148 3.81 6.24 16.07
CA PRO A 148 5.13 6.81 16.32
C PRO A 148 6.25 5.77 16.54
N GLU A 149 5.90 4.58 17.02
CA GLU A 149 6.86 3.52 17.36
C GLU A 149 7.06 2.51 16.21
N ARG A 150 6.10 2.43 15.29
CA ARG A 150 6.09 1.43 14.22
C ARG A 150 5.22 1.86 13.04
N ILE A 151 5.71 1.58 11.84
CA ILE A 151 4.86 1.54 10.64
C ILE A 151 4.88 0.12 10.08
N ARG A 152 3.69 -0.43 9.80
CA ARG A 152 3.56 -1.72 9.13
C ARG A 152 3.16 -1.51 7.69
N LEU A 153 3.96 -2.06 6.79
CA LEU A 153 3.73 -2.02 5.35
C LEU A 153 3.51 -3.44 4.81
N ARG A 154 2.77 -3.54 3.71
CA ARG A 154 2.68 -4.77 2.92
C ARG A 154 3.19 -4.52 1.50
N GLY A 155 4.14 -5.33 1.06
CA GLY A 155 4.64 -5.29 -0.32
C GLY A 155 3.53 -5.61 -1.32
N ILE A 156 3.43 -4.82 -2.40
CA ILE A 156 2.46 -5.09 -3.47
C ILE A 156 2.92 -6.23 -4.39
N ILE A 157 4.22 -6.37 -4.59
CA ILE A 157 4.82 -7.38 -5.47
C ILE A 157 5.05 -8.68 -4.70
N SER A 158 5.79 -8.62 -3.59
CA SER A 158 6.14 -9.83 -2.83
C SER A 158 5.00 -10.31 -1.93
N GLY A 159 4.09 -9.42 -1.53
CA GLY A 159 3.08 -9.69 -0.50
C GLY A 159 3.63 -9.74 0.93
N ASN A 160 4.94 -9.55 1.15
CA ASN A 160 5.59 -9.61 2.45
C ASN A 160 5.13 -8.48 3.39
N SER A 161 5.20 -8.72 4.69
CA SER A 161 4.96 -7.70 5.72
C SER A 161 6.30 -7.10 6.15
N TYR A 162 6.40 -5.78 6.06
CA TYR A 162 7.57 -5.01 6.48
C TYR A 162 7.23 -4.20 7.72
N ILE A 163 8.15 -4.17 8.68
CA ILE A 163 8.02 -3.43 9.92
C ILE A 163 9.13 -2.37 9.93
N LEU A 164 8.70 -1.12 9.95
CA LEU A 164 9.56 0.05 10.11
C LEU A 164 9.63 0.37 11.60
N THR A 165 10.85 0.53 12.12
CA THR A 165 11.11 1.01 13.48
C THR A 165 12.06 2.20 13.45
N PRO A 166 11.87 3.23 14.29
CA PRO A 166 12.67 4.46 14.26
C PRO A 166 14.09 4.28 14.83
#